data_AF-E4ZWE8-F1
#
_entry.id   AF-E4ZWE8-F1
#
_cell.length_a   1.000
_cell.length_b   1.000
_cell.length_c   1.000
_cell.angle_alpha   90.00
_cell.angle_beta   90.00
_cell.angle_gamma   90.00
#
_symmetry.space_group_name_H-M   'P 1'
#
loop_
_entity.id
_entity.type
_entity.pdbx_description
1 polymer ?
#
loop_
_entity_poly.entity_id
_entity_poly.type
_entity_poly.pdbx_seq_one_letter_code
_entity_poly.pdbx_strand_id
1 'polypeptide(L)'
;MHLNSHSLRTIAWSTLAFTTAHAQYIIENLSFGHKDGAYISSDLMTVPNFVIQGSGDYVPQVLSDRILLTPPYPGNMRGSIWAQQPLHHSGDWTAEIDFRATGMERGAGNLQIWYVKDSQAHETPTSLYTAHKFDGLVLVIDQYEGHGGSVRGFLNDGKIDIKAHPDPDTLAFGKCDYAYRNRGELTPIKLHHADGFFEVIVDGASCFKTDKRLQRRES
;
A
#
# COMPACT_ATOMS: atom_id res chain seq x y z
N MET A 1 20.41 69.51 36.89
CA MET A 1 20.61 68.06 37.01
C MET A 1 19.68 67.39 36.01
N HIS A 2 20.25 66.83 34.93
CA HIS A 2 19.54 66.06 33.92
C HIS A 2 19.40 64.62 34.40
N LEU A 3 18.22 64.02 34.21
CA LEU A 3 18.05 62.56 34.21
C LEU A 3 17.26 62.20 32.94
N ASN A 4 17.96 61.56 32.02
CA ASN A 4 17.44 60.98 30.78
C ASN A 4 17.10 59.50 31.00
N SER A 5 16.08 59.05 30.25
CA SER A 5 15.96 57.74 29.58
C SER A 5 16.11 56.47 30.43
N HIS A 6 15.09 55.61 30.46
CA HIS A 6 15.07 54.48 29.52
C HIS A 6 13.71 53.77 29.48
N SER A 7 13.35 53.47 28.24
CA SER A 7 12.16 52.79 27.76
C SER A 7 12.07 51.35 28.27
N LEU A 8 10.87 50.91 28.69
CA LEU A 8 10.51 49.49 28.76
C LEU A 8 9.11 49.31 28.16
N ARG A 9 9.07 49.15 26.82
CA ARG A 9 7.94 48.52 26.14
C ARG A 9 8.25 47.04 26.00
N THR A 10 7.74 46.22 26.91
CA THR A 10 7.71 44.77 26.77
C THR A 10 6.54 44.42 25.87
N ILE A 11 6.81 44.03 24.62
CA ILE A 11 5.80 43.43 23.75
C ILE A 11 5.96 41.92 23.86
N ALA A 12 5.07 41.26 24.59
CA ALA A 12 5.00 39.80 24.63
C ALA A 12 4.17 39.31 23.44
N TRP A 13 4.84 38.85 22.38
CA TRP A 13 4.19 38.12 21.30
C TRP A 13 4.11 36.64 21.69
N SER A 14 3.01 36.25 22.32
CA SER A 14 2.68 34.85 22.54
C SER A 14 2.11 34.26 21.25
N THR A 15 2.98 33.73 20.39
CA THR A 15 2.54 32.91 19.24
C THR A 15 2.06 31.57 19.76
N LEU A 16 0.74 31.41 19.88
CA LEU A 16 0.10 30.11 20.05
C LEU A 16 0.33 29.30 18.77
N ALA A 17 1.31 28.40 18.80
CA ALA A 17 1.44 27.37 17.78
C ALA A 17 0.27 26.39 17.99
N PHE A 18 -0.79 26.55 17.19
CA PHE A 18 -1.84 25.55 17.10
C PHE A 18 -1.29 24.36 16.33
N THR A 19 -0.79 23.35 17.03
CA THR A 19 -0.60 22.03 16.45
C THR A 19 -1.99 21.42 16.28
N THR A 20 -2.48 21.35 15.04
CA THR A 20 -3.68 20.56 14.72
C THR A 20 -3.33 19.09 14.92
N ALA A 21 -3.69 18.53 16.08
CA ALA A 21 -3.64 17.10 16.28
C ALA A 21 -4.73 16.46 15.41
N HIS A 22 -4.35 15.92 14.26
CA HIS A 22 -5.26 15.09 13.47
C HIS A 22 -5.41 13.75 14.18
N ALA A 23 -6.63 13.41 14.57
CA ALA A 23 -6.92 12.09 15.12
C ALA A 23 -6.75 11.03 14.01
N GLN A 24 -5.71 10.21 14.14
CA GLN A 24 -5.58 9.00 13.33
C GLN A 24 -6.53 7.95 13.91
N TYR A 25 -7.46 7.47 13.08
CA TYR A 25 -8.37 6.40 13.44
C TYR A 25 -8.20 5.24 12.46
N ILE A 26 -8.32 4.03 12.97
CA ILE A 26 -8.27 2.82 12.15
C ILE A 26 -9.65 2.58 11.55
N ILE A 27 -9.69 2.31 10.24
CA ILE A 27 -10.93 1.99 9.55
C ILE A 27 -11.14 0.47 9.64
N GLU A 28 -11.84 0.03 10.68
CA GLU A 28 -11.95 -1.40 11.08
C GLU A 28 -12.44 -2.33 9.96
N ASN A 29 -13.31 -1.87 9.05
CA ASN A 29 -13.80 -2.68 7.92
C ASN A 29 -12.80 -2.81 6.76
N LEU A 30 -11.70 -2.05 6.79
CA LEU A 30 -10.60 -2.08 5.82
C LEU A 30 -9.28 -2.50 6.47
N SER A 31 -9.32 -3.07 7.67
CA SER A 31 -8.11 -3.41 8.44
C SER A 31 -8.26 -4.74 9.16
N PHE A 32 -7.16 -5.47 9.26
CA PHE A 32 -7.01 -6.65 10.10
C PHE A 32 -5.57 -6.72 10.61
N GLY A 33 -5.34 -7.47 11.69
CA GLY A 33 -3.99 -7.70 12.24
C GLY A 33 -3.41 -6.54 13.08
N HIS A 34 -4.15 -5.45 13.26
CA HIS A 34 -3.71 -4.29 14.07
C HIS A 34 -4.00 -4.40 15.57
N LYS A 35 -4.77 -5.41 16.00
CA LYS A 35 -5.16 -5.59 17.41
C LYS A 35 -4.22 -6.59 18.09
N ASP A 36 -3.43 -6.11 19.04
CA ASP A 36 -2.51 -6.93 19.82
C ASP A 36 -3.22 -8.13 20.47
N GLY A 37 -2.67 -9.32 20.26
CA GLY A 37 -3.19 -10.56 20.83
C GLY A 37 -4.51 -11.07 20.22
N ALA A 38 -5.06 -10.39 19.21
CA ALA A 38 -6.26 -10.84 18.51
C ALA A 38 -5.90 -11.65 17.26
N TYR A 39 -6.63 -12.73 17.00
CA TYR A 39 -6.48 -13.48 15.75
C TYR A 39 -7.09 -12.73 14.57
N ILE A 40 -6.43 -12.77 13.42
CA ILE A 40 -6.98 -12.24 12.15
C ILE A 40 -8.12 -13.12 11.63
N SER A 41 -8.14 -14.38 12.05
CA SER A 41 -9.12 -15.38 11.67
C SER A 41 -9.36 -16.34 12.84
N SER A 42 -10.60 -16.42 13.32
CA SER A 42 -10.99 -17.35 14.39
C SER A 42 -11.33 -18.75 13.87
N ASP A 43 -11.67 -18.87 12.59
CA ASP A 43 -12.10 -20.12 11.94
C ASP A 43 -11.03 -20.72 11.01
N LEU A 44 -9.90 -20.03 10.83
CA LEU A 44 -8.80 -20.39 9.91
C LEU A 44 -9.25 -20.50 8.44
N MET A 45 -10.34 -19.84 8.08
CA MET A 45 -10.93 -19.87 6.74
C MET A 45 -11.27 -18.47 6.23
N THR A 46 -11.70 -17.57 7.12
CA THR A 46 -12.19 -16.24 6.75
C THR A 46 -11.44 -15.15 7.51
N VAL A 47 -11.39 -13.96 6.90
CA VAL A 47 -10.96 -12.73 7.55
C VAL A 47 -12.13 -11.75 7.48
N PRO A 48 -12.62 -11.22 8.63
CA PRO A 48 -13.81 -10.37 8.65
C PRO A 48 -13.67 -9.17 7.70
N ASN A 49 -14.69 -8.92 6.88
CA ASN A 49 -14.74 -7.84 5.86
C ASN A 49 -13.81 -8.02 4.66
N PHE A 50 -13.18 -9.18 4.48
CA PHE A 50 -12.31 -9.46 3.34
C PHE A 50 -12.80 -10.66 2.53
N VAL A 51 -12.58 -10.61 1.22
CA VAL A 51 -12.78 -11.73 0.29
C VAL A 51 -11.41 -12.27 -0.09
N ILE A 52 -11.25 -13.58 0.04
CA ILE A 52 -10.01 -14.29 -0.29
C ILE A 52 -10.29 -15.17 -1.49
N GLN A 53 -9.47 -15.04 -2.54
CA GLN A 53 -9.62 -15.80 -3.77
C GLN A 53 -8.27 -16.31 -4.27
N GLY A 54 -8.29 -17.42 -5.01
CA GLY A 54 -7.14 -17.93 -5.73
C GLY A 54 -7.49 -18.28 -7.17
N SER A 55 -6.45 -18.55 -7.97
CA SER A 55 -6.61 -18.96 -9.38
C SER A 55 -6.85 -20.46 -9.51
N GLY A 56 -7.86 -20.88 -10.29
CA GLY A 56 -8.17 -22.30 -10.50
C GLY A 56 -8.66 -22.96 -9.21
N ASP A 57 -8.13 -24.13 -8.89
CA ASP A 57 -8.49 -24.88 -7.68
C ASP A 57 -7.67 -24.46 -6.44
N TYR A 58 -6.73 -23.53 -6.60
CA TYR A 58 -5.92 -23.04 -5.50
C TYR A 58 -6.69 -22.00 -4.67
N VAL A 59 -6.62 -22.12 -3.34
CA VAL A 59 -7.16 -21.16 -2.39
C VAL A 59 -6.05 -20.74 -1.41
N PRO A 60 -5.83 -19.44 -1.18
CA PRO A 60 -4.88 -18.96 -0.17
C PRO A 60 -5.12 -19.56 1.21
N GLN A 61 -4.05 -19.87 1.93
CA GLN A 61 -4.18 -20.42 3.28
C GLN A 61 -4.36 -19.29 4.30
N VAL A 62 -5.43 -19.38 5.08
CA VAL A 62 -5.69 -18.47 6.20
C VAL A 62 -5.18 -19.13 7.48
N LEU A 63 -4.35 -18.41 8.23
CA LEU A 63 -3.87 -18.81 9.55
C LEU A 63 -4.37 -17.80 10.59
N SER A 64 -4.20 -18.12 11.87
CA SER A 64 -4.68 -17.26 12.96
C SER A 64 -4.00 -15.89 13.00
N ASP A 65 -2.79 -15.77 12.46
CA ASP A 65 -1.95 -14.57 12.53
C ASP A 65 -1.50 -14.01 11.16
N ARG A 66 -1.74 -14.75 10.07
CA ARG A 66 -1.28 -14.36 8.72
C ARG A 66 -2.07 -15.05 7.63
N ILE A 67 -1.88 -14.57 6.41
CA ILE A 67 -2.42 -15.20 5.20
C ILE A 67 -1.25 -15.58 4.30
N LEU A 68 -1.23 -16.81 3.79
CA LEU A 68 -0.28 -17.23 2.77
C LEU A 68 -0.95 -17.10 1.40
N LEU A 69 -0.66 -16.00 0.71
CA LEU A 69 -1.20 -15.72 -0.62
C LEU A 69 -0.73 -16.75 -1.66
N THR A 70 0.55 -17.13 -1.61
CA THR A 70 1.15 -18.12 -2.51
C THR A 70 2.21 -18.94 -1.76
N PRO A 71 2.07 -20.27 -1.62
CA PRO A 71 3.15 -21.13 -1.16
C PRO A 71 4.17 -21.33 -2.29
N PRO A 72 5.36 -21.90 -2.00
CA PRO A 72 6.27 -22.38 -3.03
C PRO A 72 5.57 -23.46 -3.86
N TYR A 73 5.02 -23.06 -5.01
CA TYR A 73 4.17 -23.90 -5.84
C TYR A 73 4.65 -23.84 -7.30
N PRO A 74 4.64 -24.96 -8.06
CA PRO A 74 4.96 -24.92 -9.48
C PRO A 74 3.87 -24.21 -10.28
N GLY A 75 4.26 -23.27 -11.14
CA GLY A 75 3.36 -22.57 -12.06
C GLY A 75 2.93 -21.18 -11.58
N ASN A 76 1.95 -20.61 -12.29
CA ASN A 76 1.54 -19.21 -12.12
C ASN A 76 0.36 -19.06 -11.14
N MET A 77 0.51 -19.60 -9.92
CA MET A 77 -0.53 -19.49 -8.90
C MET A 77 -0.66 -18.05 -8.41
N ARG A 78 -1.90 -17.58 -8.29
CA ARG A 78 -2.23 -16.26 -7.77
C ARG A 78 -3.22 -16.40 -6.64
N GLY A 79 -2.98 -15.65 -5.57
CA GLY A 79 -3.89 -15.44 -4.46
C GLY A 79 -4.15 -13.95 -4.30
N SER A 80 -5.37 -13.59 -3.93
CA SER A 80 -5.75 -12.23 -3.59
C SER A 80 -6.53 -12.21 -2.27
N ILE A 81 -6.43 -11.06 -1.62
CA ILE A 81 -7.31 -10.65 -0.54
C ILE A 81 -7.78 -9.23 -0.84
N TRP A 82 -9.08 -9.00 -0.77
CA TRP A 82 -9.71 -7.71 -1.08
C TRP A 82 -10.68 -7.31 0.02
N ALA A 83 -10.72 -6.03 0.36
CA ALA A 83 -11.77 -5.51 1.24
C ALA A 83 -13.14 -5.60 0.55
N GLN A 84 -14.17 -5.97 1.32
CA GLN A 84 -15.55 -6.05 0.83
C GLN A 84 -16.18 -4.67 0.63
N GLN A 85 -15.72 -3.68 1.39
CA GLN A 85 -16.25 -2.32 1.35
C GLN A 85 -15.21 -1.36 0.76
N PRO A 86 -15.64 -0.32 0.03
CA PRO A 86 -14.70 0.67 -0.49
C PRO A 86 -14.27 1.65 0.61
N LEU A 87 -13.16 2.35 0.36
CA LEU A 87 -12.77 3.50 1.16
C LEU A 87 -13.72 4.68 0.91
N HIS A 88 -14.64 4.91 1.85
CA HIS A 88 -15.58 6.04 1.82
C HIS A 88 -14.99 7.35 2.35
N HIS A 89 -13.78 7.32 2.92
CA HIS A 89 -13.14 8.52 3.46
C HIS A 89 -12.68 9.46 2.34
N SER A 90 -13.17 10.71 2.37
CA SER A 90 -12.67 11.78 1.53
C SER A 90 -11.54 12.51 2.25
N GLY A 91 -10.30 12.37 1.77
CA GLY A 91 -9.15 13.09 2.32
C GLY A 91 -7.93 12.21 2.47
N ASP A 92 -7.13 12.54 3.48
CA ASP A 92 -5.85 11.91 3.74
C ASP A 92 -6.06 10.49 4.30
N TRP A 93 -5.21 9.57 3.88
CA TRP A 93 -5.26 8.18 4.33
C TRP A 93 -3.87 7.56 4.39
N THR A 94 -3.75 6.56 5.23
CA THR A 94 -2.56 5.72 5.34
C THR A 94 -2.99 4.27 5.28
N ALA A 95 -2.29 3.46 4.49
CA ALA A 95 -2.39 2.00 4.54
C ALA A 95 -1.02 1.42 4.91
N GLU A 96 -0.99 0.51 5.87
CA GLU A 96 0.22 -0.17 6.34
C GLU A 96 0.04 -1.67 6.18
N ILE A 97 1.04 -2.31 5.60
CA ILE A 97 1.02 -3.73 5.24
C ILE A 97 2.36 -4.33 5.63
N ASP A 98 2.30 -5.36 6.47
CA ASP A 98 3.45 -6.18 6.81
C ASP A 98 3.44 -7.45 5.99
N PHE A 99 4.52 -7.70 5.25
CA PHE A 99 4.65 -8.88 4.41
C PHE A 99 6.02 -9.54 4.55
N ARG A 100 6.12 -10.79 4.12
CA ARG A 100 7.41 -11.46 3.89
C ARG A 100 7.31 -12.34 2.67
N ALA A 101 8.41 -12.44 1.93
CA ALA A 101 8.57 -13.43 0.88
C ALA A 101 9.77 -14.32 1.20
N THR A 102 9.54 -15.64 1.20
CA THR A 102 10.59 -16.64 1.44
C THR A 102 10.58 -17.66 0.32
N GLY A 103 11.77 -18.04 -0.16
CA GLY A 103 11.91 -19.04 -1.20
C GLY A 103 13.24 -18.93 -1.91
N MET A 104 13.29 -19.41 -3.15
CA MET A 104 14.49 -19.30 -3.98
C MET A 104 14.89 -17.83 -4.18
N GLU A 105 16.20 -17.57 -4.15
CA GLU A 105 16.78 -16.23 -4.30
C GLU A 105 16.42 -15.59 -5.64
N ARG A 106 16.28 -16.40 -6.69
CA ARG A 106 15.79 -16.01 -8.02
C ARG A 106 14.43 -16.65 -8.31
N GLY A 107 13.53 -16.55 -7.35
CA GLY A 107 12.14 -17.00 -7.51
C GLY A 107 11.34 -16.02 -8.34
N ALA A 108 10.53 -16.52 -9.27
CA ALA A 108 9.54 -15.71 -9.97
C ALA A 108 8.41 -15.26 -9.01
N GLY A 109 7.53 -14.39 -9.53
CA GLY A 109 6.36 -13.89 -8.82
C GLY A 109 6.55 -12.50 -8.22
N ASN A 110 5.43 -11.90 -7.81
CA ASN A 110 5.38 -10.56 -7.24
C ASN A 110 4.27 -10.47 -6.19
N LEU A 111 4.42 -9.50 -5.28
CA LEU A 111 3.33 -9.03 -4.43
C LEU A 111 2.81 -7.73 -5.01
N GLN A 112 1.48 -7.53 -4.96
CA GLN A 112 0.85 -6.31 -5.43
C GLN A 112 -0.13 -5.76 -4.42
N ILE A 113 -0.13 -4.44 -4.27
CA ILE A 113 -1.05 -3.70 -3.40
C ILE A 113 -1.90 -2.82 -4.31
N TRP A 114 -3.20 -3.03 -4.29
CA TRP A 114 -4.15 -2.37 -5.18
C TRP A 114 -5.02 -1.39 -4.42
N TYR A 115 -5.18 -0.19 -4.98
CA TYR A 115 -6.19 0.77 -4.57
C TYR A 115 -6.89 1.28 -5.82
N VAL A 116 -8.03 0.67 -6.14
CA VAL A 116 -8.76 0.88 -7.40
C VAL A 116 -10.21 1.23 -7.15
N LYS A 117 -10.81 1.92 -8.13
CA LYS A 117 -12.21 2.35 -8.11
C LYS A 117 -13.18 1.17 -8.09
N ASP A 118 -12.94 0.18 -8.95
CA ASP A 118 -13.79 -0.99 -9.11
C ASP A 118 -13.14 -2.19 -8.42
N SER A 119 -13.89 -2.83 -7.51
CA SER A 119 -13.40 -3.98 -6.75
C SER A 119 -13.24 -5.21 -7.64
N GLN A 120 -12.11 -5.89 -7.50
CA GLN A 120 -11.82 -7.18 -8.16
C GLN A 120 -11.98 -8.36 -7.18
N ALA A 121 -12.66 -8.15 -6.05
CA ALA A 121 -12.78 -9.13 -4.96
C ALA A 121 -13.42 -10.47 -5.35
N HIS A 122 -14.21 -10.48 -6.42
CA HIS A 122 -14.92 -11.65 -6.91
C HIS A 122 -14.45 -12.13 -8.29
N GLU A 123 -13.33 -11.59 -8.77
CA GLU A 123 -12.73 -11.93 -10.06
C GLU A 123 -11.51 -12.84 -9.86
N THR A 124 -11.23 -13.69 -10.86
CA THR A 124 -9.98 -14.48 -10.86
C THR A 124 -8.78 -13.55 -10.65
N PRO A 125 -7.92 -13.80 -9.63
CA PRO A 125 -6.83 -12.90 -9.31
C PRO A 125 -5.94 -12.57 -10.51
N THR A 126 -5.72 -11.28 -10.75
CA THR A 126 -4.84 -10.78 -11.81
C THR A 126 -3.59 -10.12 -11.22
N SER A 127 -2.57 -9.97 -12.06
CA SER A 127 -1.40 -9.11 -11.81
C SER A 127 -1.48 -7.88 -12.71
N LEU A 128 -0.73 -6.82 -12.39
CA LEU A 128 -0.51 -5.66 -13.27
C LEU A 128 -0.29 -6.08 -14.74
N TYR A 129 0.58 -7.07 -14.96
CA TYR A 129 0.94 -7.63 -16.28
C TYR A 129 -0.16 -8.39 -17.03
N THR A 130 -1.30 -8.64 -16.36
CA THR A 130 -2.44 -9.37 -16.94
C THR A 130 -3.75 -8.60 -16.80
N ALA A 131 -3.75 -7.51 -16.03
CA ALA A 131 -4.88 -6.61 -15.90
C ALA A 131 -5.06 -5.83 -17.19
N HIS A 132 -6.32 -5.63 -17.59
CA HIS A 132 -6.66 -4.78 -18.72
C HIS A 132 -6.57 -3.30 -18.29
N LYS A 133 -7.71 -2.59 -18.31
CA LYS A 133 -7.83 -1.22 -17.83
C LYS A 133 -8.21 -1.24 -16.35
N PHE A 134 -7.62 -0.33 -15.58
CA PHE A 134 -8.06 -0.06 -14.21
C PHE A 134 -7.99 1.44 -13.94
N ASP A 135 -8.79 1.91 -13.00
CA ASP A 135 -8.77 3.28 -12.50
C ASP A 135 -8.29 3.26 -11.05
N GLY A 136 -7.05 3.70 -10.81
CA GLY A 136 -6.43 3.70 -9.49
C GLY A 136 -4.92 3.50 -9.49
N LEU A 137 -4.43 2.98 -8.38
CA LEU A 137 -3.03 2.78 -8.01
C LEU A 137 -2.73 1.28 -7.85
N VAL A 138 -1.55 0.88 -8.35
CA VAL A 138 -0.95 -0.42 -8.05
C VAL A 138 0.49 -0.23 -7.60
N LEU A 139 0.85 -0.81 -6.46
CA LEU A 139 2.23 -0.98 -6.05
C LEU A 139 2.65 -2.42 -6.38
N VAL A 140 3.76 -2.59 -7.10
CA VAL A 140 4.34 -3.90 -7.42
C VAL A 140 5.66 -4.06 -6.66
N ILE A 141 5.80 -5.20 -5.98
CA ILE A 141 7.02 -5.63 -5.31
C ILE A 141 7.50 -6.91 -6.00
N ASP A 142 8.61 -6.81 -6.74
CA ASP A 142 9.10 -7.89 -7.57
C ASP A 142 10.60 -7.81 -7.86
N GLN A 143 11.13 -8.81 -8.56
CA GLN A 143 12.49 -8.75 -9.08
C GLN A 143 12.45 -8.16 -10.49
N TYR A 144 13.05 -6.99 -10.67
CA TYR A 144 13.07 -6.25 -11.94
C TYR A 144 14.50 -5.84 -12.29
N GLU A 145 14.80 -5.74 -13.59
CA GLU A 145 16.11 -5.27 -14.12
C GLU A 145 17.36 -6.04 -13.62
N GLY A 146 17.19 -7.24 -13.08
CA GLY A 146 18.31 -8.03 -12.53
C GLY A 146 18.80 -7.57 -11.15
N HIS A 147 18.07 -6.64 -10.50
CA HIS A 147 18.30 -6.22 -9.13
C HIS A 147 17.67 -7.20 -8.13
N GLY A 148 18.16 -7.20 -6.88
CA GLY A 148 17.71 -8.11 -5.81
C GLY A 148 16.22 -7.95 -5.41
N GLY A 149 15.57 -6.89 -5.89
CA GLY A 149 14.15 -6.61 -5.73
C GLY A 149 13.89 -5.12 -5.97
N SER A 150 12.65 -4.76 -6.29
CA SER A 150 12.22 -3.39 -6.51
C SER A 150 10.80 -3.17 -5.99
N VAL A 151 10.49 -1.92 -5.66
CA VAL A 151 9.14 -1.45 -5.36
C VAL A 151 8.78 -0.38 -6.39
N ARG A 152 7.66 -0.56 -7.09
CA ARG A 152 7.28 0.26 -8.25
C ARG A 152 5.81 0.66 -8.20
N GLY A 153 5.53 1.93 -8.41
CA GLY A 153 4.17 2.48 -8.40
C GLY A 153 3.63 2.74 -9.80
N PHE A 154 2.38 2.35 -10.05
CA PHE A 154 1.67 2.51 -11.31
C PHE A 154 0.34 3.23 -11.10
N LEU A 155 0.02 4.18 -11.98
CA LEU A 155 -1.28 4.86 -12.02
C LEU A 155 -1.93 4.65 -13.36
N ASN A 156 -3.24 4.44 -13.34
CA ASN A 156 -4.06 4.37 -14.53
C ASN A 156 -5.40 5.03 -14.23
N ASP A 157 -5.97 5.72 -15.22
CA ASP A 157 -7.26 6.41 -15.14
C ASP A 157 -8.34 5.67 -15.96
N GLY A 158 -8.15 4.37 -16.15
CA GLY A 158 -8.99 3.51 -16.98
C GLY A 158 -8.72 3.61 -18.49
N LYS A 159 -7.75 4.41 -18.95
CA LYS A 159 -7.49 4.58 -20.39
C LYS A 159 -6.51 3.58 -20.97
N ILE A 160 -5.44 3.26 -20.25
CA ILE A 160 -4.36 2.41 -20.74
C ILE A 160 -4.75 0.94 -20.49
N ASP A 161 -4.76 0.13 -21.54
CA ASP A 161 -4.83 -1.34 -21.39
C ASP A 161 -3.41 -1.83 -21.10
N ILE A 162 -3.15 -2.21 -19.84
CA ILE A 162 -1.81 -2.57 -19.38
C ILE A 162 -1.36 -3.88 -20.00
N LYS A 163 -2.24 -4.87 -20.10
CA LYS A 163 -1.97 -6.16 -20.73
C LYS A 163 -1.61 -6.02 -22.21
N ALA A 164 -2.18 -5.04 -22.91
CA ALA A 164 -1.85 -4.75 -24.31
C ALA A 164 -0.60 -3.88 -24.48
N HIS A 165 -0.05 -3.31 -23.40
CA HIS A 165 1.13 -2.47 -23.46
C HIS A 165 2.39 -3.32 -23.69
N PRO A 166 3.25 -2.98 -24.66
CA PRO A 166 4.43 -3.80 -25.00
C PRO A 166 5.46 -3.85 -23.89
N ASP A 167 5.55 -2.80 -23.08
CA ASP A 167 6.48 -2.69 -21.95
C ASP A 167 5.79 -2.01 -20.75
N PRO A 168 4.96 -2.75 -19.98
CA PRO A 168 4.19 -2.16 -18.87
C PRO A 168 5.07 -1.48 -17.82
N ASP A 169 6.31 -1.93 -17.65
CA ASP A 169 7.21 -1.46 -16.60
C ASP A 169 7.64 0.00 -16.81
N THR A 170 7.64 0.48 -18.06
CA THR A 170 7.89 1.90 -18.42
C THR A 170 6.80 2.85 -17.93
N LEU A 171 5.63 2.34 -17.52
CA LEU A 171 4.52 3.15 -17.00
C LEU A 171 4.67 3.48 -15.50
N ALA A 172 5.70 2.96 -14.83
CA ALA A 172 5.93 3.24 -13.43
C ALA A 172 6.19 4.75 -13.21
N PHE A 173 5.46 5.38 -12.30
CA PHE A 173 5.66 6.79 -11.98
C PHE A 173 6.70 7.02 -10.88
N GLY A 174 7.06 5.96 -10.14
CA GLY A 174 8.05 5.98 -9.07
C GLY A 174 8.60 4.58 -8.83
N LYS A 175 9.88 4.48 -8.46
CA LYS A 175 10.56 3.23 -8.14
C LYS A 175 11.68 3.42 -7.11
N CYS A 176 11.97 2.37 -6.35
CA CYS A 176 13.23 2.21 -5.62
C CYS A 176 13.67 0.74 -5.65
N ASP A 177 14.98 0.53 -5.48
CA ASP A 177 15.55 -0.80 -5.29
C ASP A 177 15.33 -1.25 -3.85
N TYR A 178 14.84 -2.47 -3.66
CA TYR A 178 14.55 -3.01 -2.35
C TYR A 178 14.56 -4.55 -2.34
N ALA A 179 15.54 -5.14 -1.67
CA ALA A 179 15.69 -6.59 -1.55
C ALA A 179 14.72 -7.17 -0.50
N TYR A 180 13.52 -7.55 -0.94
CA TYR A 180 12.42 -7.98 -0.06
C TYR A 180 12.41 -9.47 0.31
N ARG A 181 13.18 -10.31 -0.40
CA ARG A 181 13.16 -11.77 -0.20
C ARG A 181 14.07 -12.20 0.94
N ASN A 182 13.69 -13.28 1.62
CA ASN A 182 14.54 -14.01 2.55
C ASN A 182 15.12 -13.19 3.73
N ARG A 183 14.45 -12.10 4.12
CA ARG A 183 14.90 -11.21 5.22
C ARG A 183 14.80 -11.83 6.62
N GLY A 184 13.99 -12.87 6.79
CA GLY A 184 13.73 -13.51 8.09
C GLY A 184 12.72 -12.75 8.98
N GLU A 185 12.44 -11.49 8.66
CA GLU A 185 11.46 -10.62 9.33
C GLU A 185 10.34 -10.16 8.38
N LEU A 186 9.30 -9.55 8.95
CA LEU A 186 8.28 -8.86 8.15
C LEU A 186 8.82 -7.52 7.69
N THR A 187 8.48 -7.15 6.46
CA THR A 187 8.77 -5.86 5.86
C THR A 187 7.51 -4.98 5.94
N PRO A 188 7.53 -3.89 6.72
CA PRO A 188 6.47 -2.89 6.68
C PRO A 188 6.56 -2.06 5.39
N ILE A 189 5.44 -1.99 4.69
CA ILE A 189 5.19 -1.03 3.61
C ILE A 189 4.07 -0.10 4.04
N LYS A 190 4.32 1.20 3.91
CA LYS A 190 3.35 2.25 4.20
C LYS A 190 3.08 3.08 2.95
N LEU A 191 1.79 3.17 2.60
CA LEU A 191 1.26 4.05 1.56
C LEU A 191 0.65 5.25 2.27
N HIS A 192 1.24 6.42 2.09
CA HIS A 192 0.81 7.65 2.74
C HIS A 192 0.30 8.63 1.68
N HIS A 193 -1.01 8.90 1.70
CA HIS A 193 -1.63 9.91 0.85
C HIS A 193 -2.13 11.04 1.75
N ALA A 194 -1.37 12.12 1.85
CA ALA A 194 -1.73 13.29 2.65
C ALA A 194 -1.11 14.57 2.09
N ASP A 195 -1.70 15.71 2.41
CA ASP A 195 -1.17 17.04 2.09
C ASP A 195 -0.91 17.25 0.58
N GLY A 196 -1.65 16.56 -0.27
CA GLY A 196 -1.50 16.63 -1.73
C GLY A 196 -0.34 15.82 -2.32
N PHE A 197 0.30 14.95 -1.52
CA PHE A 197 1.34 14.03 -1.99
C PHE A 197 0.96 12.58 -1.70
N PHE A 198 1.52 11.69 -2.52
CA PHE A 198 1.55 10.27 -2.29
C PHE A 198 2.99 9.82 -2.05
N GLU A 199 3.23 9.11 -0.95
CA GLU A 199 4.54 8.62 -0.56
C GLU A 199 4.47 7.13 -0.23
N VAL A 200 5.45 6.37 -0.75
CA VAL A 200 5.68 4.98 -0.41
C VAL A 200 6.89 4.90 0.50
N ILE A 201 6.71 4.30 1.66
CA ILE A 201 7.75 4.12 2.69
C ILE A 201 7.93 2.61 2.89
N VAL A 202 9.17 2.14 2.86
CA VAL A 202 9.54 0.73 3.03
C VAL A 202 10.58 0.65 4.14
N ASP A 203 10.37 -0.19 5.15
CA ASP A 203 11.24 -0.26 6.35
C ASP A 203 11.49 1.11 7.02
N GLY A 204 10.48 1.99 7.00
CA GLY A 204 10.61 3.34 7.58
C GLY A 204 11.43 4.32 6.74
N ALA A 205 11.95 3.93 5.57
CA ALA A 205 12.64 4.81 4.63
C ALA A 205 11.74 5.18 3.44
N SER A 206 11.78 6.45 3.03
CA SER A 206 11.07 6.91 1.82
C SER A 206 11.64 6.21 0.59
N CYS A 207 10.79 5.45 -0.12
CA CYS A 207 11.13 4.78 -1.37
C CYS A 207 10.95 5.73 -2.55
N PHE A 208 9.75 6.32 -2.68
CA PHE A 208 9.49 7.42 -3.60
C PHE A 208 8.28 8.25 -3.15
N LYS A 209 8.25 9.51 -3.59
CA LYS A 209 7.20 10.47 -3.31
C LYS A 209 6.79 11.20 -4.59
N THR A 210 5.50 11.46 -4.76
CA THR A 210 4.97 12.19 -5.91
C THR A 210 3.85 13.14 -5.49
N ASP A 211 3.71 14.24 -6.22
CA ASP A 211 2.59 15.18 -6.18
C ASP A 211 1.53 14.87 -7.25
N LYS A 212 1.72 13.79 -8.03
CA LYS A 212 0.72 13.30 -8.97
C LYS A 212 -0.53 12.94 -8.17
N ARG A 213 -1.61 13.70 -8.41
CA ARG A 213 -2.85 13.54 -7.64
C ARG A 213 -3.51 12.21 -7.95
N LEU A 214 -3.83 11.45 -6.89
CA LEU A 214 -4.79 10.34 -6.92
C LEU A 214 -6.22 10.93 -6.99
N GLN A 215 -6.58 11.59 -8.10
CA GLN A 215 -7.91 12.19 -8.22
C GLN A 215 -8.95 11.12 -8.52
N ARG A 216 -9.84 10.86 -7.56
CA ARG A 216 -11.18 10.32 -7.85
C ARG A 216 -11.92 11.42 -8.64
N ARG A 217 -12.09 11.23 -9.95
CA ARG A 217 -13.03 12.10 -10.70
C ARG A 217 -14.44 11.69 -10.29
N GLU A 218 -15.10 12.55 -9.52
CA GLU A 218 -16.56 12.49 -9.39
C GLU A 218 -17.14 12.66 -10.80
N SER A 219 -17.92 11.67 -11.23
CA SER A 219 -18.71 11.73 -12.46
C SER A 219 -20.11 12.24 -12.15
#